data_AF-A1C8Z5-F1
#
_entry.id   AF-A1C8Z5-F1
#
_cell.length_a   1.000
_cell.length_b   1.000
_cell.length_c   1.000
_cell.angle_alpha   90.00
_cell.angle_beta   90.00
_cell.angle_gamma   90.00
#
_symmetry.space_group_name_H-M   'P 1'
#
loop_
_entity.id
_entity.type
_entity.pdbx_description
1 polymer ?
#
loop_
_entity_poly.entity_id
_entity_poly.type
_entity_poly.pdbx_seq_one_letter_code
_entity_poly.pdbx_strand_id
1 'polypeptide(L)'
;MCHWQYLSLGIATHREENWTVACLLKSEALCRTQSCGHTLNLDRGRRFTDWTVVARLWGFQDSSNSLGCKVAASDRGTRLAVANWNVIYVWALEPGALIEENSSGFYPVCFRSKGSGLIELRPIVLPLDGVCFKLGFTQREDELLAITDRGVMYWDLGPLGRGSRDIQQLVL
;
A
#
# COMPACT_ATOMS: atom_id res chain seq x y z
N MET A 1 23.15 1.40 -18.73
CA MET A 1 22.53 2.50 -17.95
C MET A 1 21.49 1.87 -17.05
N CYS A 2 21.48 2.20 -15.77
CA CYS A 2 20.56 1.59 -14.81
C CYS A 2 19.48 2.60 -14.43
N HIS A 3 18.21 2.26 -14.65
CA HIS A 3 17.05 3.10 -14.37
C HIS A 3 16.19 2.42 -13.32
N TRP A 4 15.86 3.16 -12.26
CA TRP A 4 15.03 2.70 -11.17
C TRP A 4 13.78 3.55 -11.11
N GLN A 5 12.65 2.90 -10.91
CA GLN A 5 11.37 3.55 -10.71
C GLN A 5 10.78 3.00 -9.42
N TYR A 6 10.29 3.91 -8.58
CA TYR A 6 9.78 3.60 -7.26
C TYR A 6 8.34 4.02 -7.17
N LEU A 7 7.53 3.19 -6.54
CA LEU A 7 6.23 3.58 -6.01
C LEU A 7 6.37 3.77 -4.50
N SER A 8 5.76 4.84 -3.98
CA SER A 8 5.77 5.16 -2.56
C SER A 8 4.37 5.55 -2.11
N LEU A 9 4.02 5.17 -0.88
CA LEU A 9 2.80 5.65 -0.23
C LEU A 9 3.06 7.05 0.33
N GLY A 10 2.32 8.04 -0.16
CA GLY A 10 2.27 9.38 0.40
C GLY A 10 0.94 9.63 1.10
N ILE A 11 0.98 10.14 2.33
CA ILE A 11 -0.22 10.57 3.07
C ILE A 11 -0.11 12.08 3.27
N ALA A 12 -1.16 12.81 2.91
CA ALA A 12 -1.24 14.25 3.06
C ALA A 12 -2.54 14.64 3.78
N THR A 13 -2.42 15.53 4.75
CA THR A 13 -3.55 16.06 5.53
C THR A 13 -3.75 17.52 5.21
N HIS A 14 -4.96 17.89 4.79
CA HIS A 14 -5.33 19.29 4.66
C HIS A 14 -5.64 19.85 6.05
N ARG A 15 -4.80 20.77 6.55
CA ARG A 15 -4.85 21.21 7.95
C ARG A 15 -6.10 22.02 8.32
N GLU A 16 -6.65 22.78 7.38
CA GLU A 16 -7.81 23.65 7.65
C GLU A 16 -9.13 22.87 7.66
N GLU A 17 -9.26 21.89 6.77
CA GLU A 17 -10.50 21.11 6.61
C GLU A 17 -10.40 19.70 7.23
N ASN A 18 -9.23 19.36 7.79
CA ASN A 18 -8.92 18.12 8.48
C ASN A 18 -9.28 16.83 7.70
N TRP A 19 -9.24 16.87 6.37
CA TRP A 19 -9.33 15.65 5.57
C TRP A 19 -7.94 15.14 5.20
N THR A 20 -7.84 13.82 5.08
CA THR A 20 -6.58 13.15 4.73
C THR A 20 -6.75 12.40 3.42
N VAL A 21 -5.70 12.38 2.61
CA VAL A 21 -5.62 11.56 1.40
C VAL A 21 -4.37 10.73 1.41
N ALA A 22 -4.50 9.50 0.95
CA ALA A 22 -3.38 8.66 0.62
C ALA A 22 -3.28 8.51 -0.90
N CYS A 23 -2.05 8.61 -1.41
CA CYS A 23 -1.71 8.54 -2.82
C CYS A 23 -0.52 7.60 -3.02
N LEU A 24 -0.45 7.00 -4.21
CA LEU A 24 0.76 6.39 -4.72
C LEU A 24 1.54 7.44 -5.52
N LEU A 25 2.81 7.58 -5.17
CA LEU A 25 3.75 8.52 -5.75
C LEU A 25 4.81 7.75 -6.52
N LYS A 26 5.05 8.15 -7.77
CA LYS A 26 6.17 7.68 -8.59
C LYS A 26 7.36 8.61 -8.41
N SER A 27 8.54 8.04 -8.31
CA SER A 27 9.83 8.72 -8.47
C SER A 27 10.81 7.83 -9.22
N GLU A 28 11.87 8.42 -9.76
CA GLU A 28 12.86 7.68 -10.53
C GLU A 28 14.29 8.13 -10.29
N ALA A 29 15.24 7.22 -10.54
CA ALA A 29 16.67 7.49 -10.54
C ALA A 29 17.34 6.88 -11.75
N LEU A 30 18.20 7.67 -12.40
CA LEU A 30 19.03 7.26 -13.52
C LEU A 30 20.50 7.20 -13.08
N CYS A 31 21.09 6.02 -13.15
CA CYS A 31 22.53 5.85 -13.02
C CYS A 31 23.18 5.68 -14.38
N ARG A 32 24.11 6.58 -14.69
CA ARG A 32 24.85 6.61 -15.95
C ARG A 32 26.03 5.64 -15.98
N THR A 33 26.38 5.01 -14.86
CA THR A 33 27.50 4.07 -14.77
C THR A 33 27.10 2.69 -15.30
N GLN A 34 28.01 2.01 -16.01
CA GLN A 34 27.78 0.66 -16.54
C GLN A 34 27.92 -0.44 -15.46
N SER A 35 28.66 -0.17 -14.39
CA SER A 35 28.93 -1.07 -13.27
C SER A 35 28.41 -0.50 -11.95
N CYS A 36 27.10 -0.31 -11.82
CA CYS A 36 26.53 0.18 -10.57
C CYS A 36 26.23 -0.98 -9.60
N GLY A 37 26.85 -0.98 -8.42
CA GLY A 37 26.60 -1.98 -7.35
C GLY A 37 25.32 -1.71 -6.55
N HIS A 38 24.25 -1.24 -7.20
CA HIS A 38 23.05 -0.80 -6.51
C HIS A 38 22.29 -1.98 -5.90
N THR A 39 22.23 -2.02 -4.56
CA THR A 39 21.30 -2.86 -3.81
C THR A 39 19.97 -2.13 -3.68
N LEU A 40 18.86 -2.82 -3.98
CA LEU A 40 17.52 -2.34 -3.66
C LEU A 40 17.42 -2.20 -2.14
N ASN A 41 17.34 -0.97 -1.65
CA ASN A 41 17.16 -0.67 -0.23
C ASN A 41 15.94 0.24 -0.10
N LEU A 42 14.78 -0.40 0.08
CA LEU A 42 13.50 0.29 0.26
C LEU A 42 13.39 0.89 1.68
N ASP A 43 14.12 0.33 2.66
CA ASP A 43 14.03 0.72 4.08
C ASP A 43 14.69 2.06 4.39
N ARG A 44 15.76 2.43 3.65
CA ARG A 44 16.49 3.67 3.93
C ARG A 44 15.84 4.93 3.38
N GLY A 45 14.78 4.80 2.57
CA GLY A 45 14.09 5.91 1.92
C GLY A 45 15.06 6.78 1.11
N ARG A 46 15.16 6.56 -0.20
CA ARG A 46 15.95 7.47 -1.03
C ARG A 46 15.27 8.84 -1.06
N ARG A 47 16.05 9.89 -0.84
CA ARG A 47 15.57 11.27 -0.97
C ARG A 47 15.43 11.61 -2.45
N PHE A 48 14.27 11.34 -3.00
CA PHE A 48 13.88 11.86 -4.31
C PHE A 48 13.29 13.25 -4.13
N THR A 49 13.61 14.14 -5.07
CA THR A 49 13.07 15.51 -5.14
C THR A 49 11.80 15.55 -5.98
N ASP A 50 11.71 14.69 -6.98
CA ASP A 50 10.66 14.70 -7.97
C ASP A 50 9.70 13.54 -7.73
N TRP A 51 8.44 13.90 -7.47
CA TRP A 51 7.37 12.95 -7.18
C TRP A 51 6.15 13.28 -8.05
N THR A 52 5.59 12.24 -8.67
CA THR A 52 4.38 12.35 -9.47
C THR A 52 3.28 11.51 -8.84
N VAL A 53 2.10 12.08 -8.62
CA VAL A 53 0.94 11.32 -8.13
C VAL A 53 0.43 10.45 -9.28
N VAL A 54 0.46 9.12 -9.11
CA VAL A 54 0.01 8.16 -10.14
C VAL A 54 -1.32 7.51 -9.81
N ALA A 55 -1.68 7.44 -8.53
CA ALA A 55 -3.00 6.98 -8.10
C ALA A 55 -3.38 7.53 -6.73
N ARG A 56 -4.68 7.56 -6.45
CA ARG A 56 -5.27 7.85 -5.16
C ARG A 56 -5.79 6.55 -4.54
N LEU A 57 -5.53 6.37 -3.26
CA LEU A 57 -6.07 5.28 -2.46
C LEU A 57 -7.40 5.73 -1.86
N TRP A 58 -8.50 5.41 -2.54
CA TRP A 58 -9.84 5.81 -2.12
C TRP A 58 -10.22 5.14 -0.80
N GLY A 59 -11.01 5.83 0.03
CA GLY A 59 -11.49 5.29 1.30
C GLY A 59 -10.44 5.20 2.40
N PHE A 60 -9.19 5.62 2.15
CA PHE A 60 -8.19 5.76 3.19
C PHE A 60 -8.68 6.70 4.29
N GLN A 61 -8.49 6.28 5.53
CA GLN A 61 -8.71 7.09 6.71
C GLN A 61 -7.43 7.07 7.53
N ASP A 62 -6.98 8.24 7.97
CA ASP A 62 -5.82 8.32 8.84
C ASP A 62 -6.19 7.87 10.26
N SER A 63 -5.19 7.44 11.02
CA SER A 63 -5.40 7.06 12.41
C SER A 63 -5.62 8.29 13.27
N SER A 64 -6.72 8.32 14.03
CA SER A 64 -6.96 9.35 15.05
C SER A 64 -6.28 9.05 16.38
N ASN A 65 -5.52 7.96 16.48
CA ASN A 65 -4.88 7.48 17.70
C ASN A 65 -3.35 7.57 17.62
N SER A 66 -2.70 7.44 18.78
CA SER A 66 -1.23 7.53 18.91
C SER A 66 -0.45 6.35 18.31
N LEU A 67 -1.10 5.23 17.99
CA LEU A 67 -0.42 4.07 17.40
C LEU A 67 -0.05 4.28 15.94
N GLY A 68 -0.74 5.18 15.23
CA GLY A 68 -0.51 5.37 13.80
C GLY A 68 -1.09 4.22 12.97
N CYS A 69 -1.21 4.44 11.67
CA CYS A 69 -1.48 3.38 10.70
C CYS A 69 -0.30 2.38 10.62
N LYS A 70 -0.59 1.09 10.41
CA LYS A 70 0.43 0.09 10.03
C LYS A 70 0.32 -0.19 8.54
N VAL A 71 1.43 -0.09 7.82
CA VAL A 71 1.47 -0.24 6.37
C VAL A 71 2.30 -1.47 6.03
N ALA A 72 1.82 -2.26 5.08
CA ALA A 72 2.55 -3.38 4.50
C ALA A 72 2.30 -3.43 3.00
N ALA A 73 3.34 -3.75 2.23
CA ALA A 73 3.22 -4.09 0.82
C ALA A 73 3.58 -5.57 0.63
N SER A 74 2.97 -6.22 -0.34
CA SER A 74 3.38 -7.56 -0.77
C SER A 74 4.73 -7.52 -1.48
N ASP A 75 5.39 -8.66 -1.62
CA ASP A 75 6.76 -8.76 -2.14
C ASP A 75 6.90 -8.14 -3.55
N ARG A 76 5.93 -8.41 -4.44
CA ARG A 76 5.88 -7.82 -5.78
C ARG A 76 5.16 -6.47 -5.82
N GLY A 77 4.71 -5.95 -4.68
CA GLY A 77 3.98 -4.69 -4.58
C GLY A 77 2.60 -4.71 -5.24
N THR A 78 2.03 -5.88 -5.53
CA THR A 78 0.70 -5.99 -6.15
C THR A 78 -0.43 -5.83 -5.14
N ARG A 79 -0.11 -5.77 -3.85
CA ARG A 79 -1.02 -5.46 -2.76
C ARG A 79 -0.39 -4.43 -1.83
N LEU A 80 -1.22 -3.51 -1.36
CA LEU A 80 -0.90 -2.59 -0.28
C LEU A 80 -1.97 -2.74 0.80
N ALA A 81 -1.56 -3.01 2.03
CA ALA A 81 -2.43 -3.09 3.18
C ALA A 81 -2.11 -1.97 4.16
N VAL A 82 -3.17 -1.34 4.69
CA VAL A 82 -3.07 -0.37 5.77
C VAL A 82 -4.05 -0.74 6.87
N ALA A 83 -3.52 -1.04 8.05
CA ALA A 83 -4.34 -1.19 9.25
C ALA A 83 -4.56 0.17 9.89
N ASN A 84 -5.82 0.51 10.14
CA ASN A 84 -6.22 1.65 10.95
C ASN A 84 -7.19 1.17 12.03
N TRP A 85 -6.74 1.24 13.29
CA TRP A 85 -7.50 0.81 14.46
C TRP A 85 -8.02 -0.62 14.33
N ASN A 86 -9.33 -0.79 14.06
CA ASN A 86 -10.05 -2.06 14.00
C ASN A 86 -10.38 -2.52 12.57
N VAL A 87 -9.84 -1.86 11.55
CA VAL A 87 -10.03 -2.23 10.14
C VAL A 87 -8.70 -2.28 9.40
N ILE A 88 -8.65 -3.14 8.38
CA ILE A 88 -7.55 -3.18 7.42
C ILE A 88 -8.12 -2.87 6.04
N TYR A 89 -7.53 -1.88 5.38
CA TYR A 89 -7.77 -1.59 3.98
C TYR A 89 -6.73 -2.31 3.13
N VAL A 90 -7.16 -3.03 2.09
CA VAL A 90 -6.23 -3.66 1.15
C VAL A 90 -6.55 -3.21 -0.28
N TRP A 91 -5.59 -2.59 -0.95
CA TRP A 91 -5.68 -2.19 -2.36
C TRP A 91 -4.92 -3.17 -3.23
N ALA A 92 -5.53 -3.56 -4.35
CA ALA A 92 -4.87 -4.29 -5.43
C ALA A 92 -4.25 -3.31 -6.43
N LEU A 93 -2.99 -3.56 -6.75
CA LEU A 93 -2.15 -2.71 -7.59
C LEU A 93 -1.64 -3.50 -8.80
N GLU A 94 -1.49 -2.81 -9.92
CA GLU A 94 -0.66 -3.24 -11.05
C GLU A 94 0.53 -2.27 -11.15
N PRO A 95 1.67 -2.59 -10.50
CA PRO A 95 2.79 -1.65 -10.36
C PRO A 95 3.32 -1.15 -11.70
N GLY A 96 3.40 -2.03 -12.71
CA GLY A 96 3.87 -1.65 -14.04
C GLY A 96 2.98 -0.59 -14.68
N ALA A 97 1.67 -0.81 -14.66
CA ALA A 97 0.71 0.15 -15.18
C ALA A 97 0.76 1.49 -14.44
N LEU A 98 0.95 1.49 -13.11
CA LEU A 98 1.05 2.74 -12.35
C LEU A 98 2.35 3.50 -12.64
N ILE A 99 3.48 2.79 -12.73
CA ILE A 99 4.79 3.38 -13.05
C ILE A 99 4.80 3.97 -14.47
N GLU A 100 4.14 3.31 -15.41
CA GLU A 100 3.99 3.76 -16.80
C GLU A 100 2.82 4.73 -17.00
N GLU A 101 2.28 5.30 -15.91
CA GLU A 101 1.20 6.29 -15.93
C GLU A 101 -0.03 5.83 -16.73
N ASN A 102 -0.27 4.52 -16.68
CA ASN A 102 -1.37 3.80 -17.31
C ASN A 102 -1.43 3.98 -18.84
N SER A 103 -0.25 4.07 -19.47
CA SER A 103 -0.11 4.15 -20.93
C SER A 103 -0.72 2.95 -21.68
N SER A 104 -0.72 1.77 -21.08
CA SER A 104 -1.33 0.54 -21.61
C SER A 104 -2.87 0.52 -21.53
N GLY A 105 -3.47 1.43 -20.77
CA GLY A 105 -4.92 1.45 -20.52
C GLY A 105 -5.41 0.34 -19.59
N PHE A 106 -4.52 -0.29 -18.81
CA PHE A 106 -4.87 -1.32 -17.82
C PHE A 106 -5.99 -0.86 -16.87
N TYR A 107 -5.88 0.36 -16.34
CA TYR A 107 -6.93 0.97 -15.54
C TYR A 107 -7.92 1.71 -16.47
N PRO A 108 -9.19 1.28 -16.52
CA PRO A 108 -10.19 1.90 -17.40
C PRO A 108 -10.57 3.31 -16.93
N VAL A 109 -11.18 4.09 -17.82
CA VAL A 109 -11.59 5.48 -17.52
C VAL A 109 -12.54 5.57 -16.32
N CYS A 110 -13.36 4.54 -16.06
CA CYS A 110 -14.25 4.51 -14.90
C CYS A 110 -13.53 4.44 -13.55
N PHE A 111 -12.24 4.11 -13.53
CA PHE A 111 -11.41 4.18 -12.32
C PHE A 111 -10.90 5.59 -12.06
N ARG A 112 -11.04 6.55 -12.98
CA ARG A 112 -10.53 7.91 -12.80
C ARG A 112 -11.48 8.74 -11.95
N SER A 113 -10.91 9.55 -11.05
CA SER A 113 -11.64 10.57 -10.31
C SER A 113 -12.21 11.61 -11.28
N LYS A 114 -13.49 11.97 -11.12
CA LYS A 114 -14.13 13.00 -11.98
C LYS A 114 -13.49 14.38 -11.83
N GLY A 115 -12.90 14.69 -10.67
CA GLY A 115 -12.28 15.98 -10.40
C GLY A 115 -10.82 16.06 -10.83
N SER A 116 -10.00 15.12 -10.39
CA SER A 116 -8.54 15.16 -10.61
C SER A 116 -8.06 14.39 -11.84
N GLY A 117 -8.89 13.52 -12.43
CA GLY A 117 -8.49 12.61 -13.50
C GLY A 117 -7.53 11.50 -13.07
N LEU A 118 -7.11 11.46 -11.81
CA LEU A 118 -6.22 10.45 -11.24
C LEU A 118 -6.93 9.11 -11.12
N ILE A 119 -6.18 8.01 -11.25
CA ILE A 119 -6.67 6.65 -10.98
C ILE A 119 -7.05 6.55 -9.50
N GLU A 120 -8.28 6.15 -9.21
CA GLU A 120 -8.80 5.90 -7.86
C GLU A 120 -8.88 4.39 -7.61
N LEU A 121 -7.98 3.91 -6.76
CA LEU A 121 -7.93 2.53 -6.35
C LEU A 121 -8.85 2.33 -5.15
N ARG A 122 -9.73 1.34 -5.22
CA ARG A 122 -10.69 1.04 -4.15
C ARG A 122 -10.21 -0.15 -3.33
N PRO A 123 -10.27 -0.07 -1.99
CA PRO A 123 -9.83 -1.16 -1.14
C PRO A 123 -10.95 -2.18 -0.96
N ILE A 124 -10.55 -3.40 -0.63
CA ILE A 124 -11.38 -4.26 0.22
C ILE A 124 -11.14 -3.87 1.68
N VAL A 125 -12.18 -3.92 2.51
CA VAL A 125 -12.10 -3.56 3.94
C VAL A 125 -12.31 -4.82 4.76
N LEU A 126 -11.34 -5.14 5.61
CA LEU A 126 -11.34 -6.33 6.46
C LEU A 126 -11.51 -5.90 7.92
N PRO A 127 -12.45 -6.49 8.67
CA PRO A 127 -12.56 -6.25 10.11
C PRO A 127 -11.40 -6.92 10.86
N LEU A 128 -10.82 -6.20 11.83
CA LEU A 128 -9.74 -6.69 12.68
C LEU A 128 -10.21 -7.05 14.10
N ASP A 129 -11.33 -6.51 14.57
CA ASP A 129 -11.87 -6.72 15.93
C ASP A 129 -10.84 -6.56 17.08
N GLY A 130 -9.80 -5.74 16.87
CA GLY A 130 -8.66 -5.58 17.77
C GLY A 130 -7.71 -4.47 17.30
N VAL A 131 -6.67 -4.21 18.08
CA VAL A 131 -5.63 -3.22 17.78
C VAL A 131 -4.48 -3.89 17.02
N CYS A 132 -4.16 -3.41 15.83
CA CYS A 132 -3.02 -3.91 15.04
C CYS A 132 -1.69 -3.38 15.56
N PHE A 133 -0.81 -4.28 16.01
CA PHE A 133 0.57 -3.92 16.37
C PHE A 133 1.53 -4.08 15.18
N LYS A 134 1.33 -5.13 14.38
CA LYS A 134 2.17 -5.43 13.20
C LYS A 134 1.31 -5.98 12.08
N LEU A 135 1.63 -5.58 10.85
CA LEU A 135 0.96 -6.01 9.62
C LEU A 135 2.03 -6.45 8.64
N GLY A 136 1.78 -7.52 7.88
CA GLY A 136 2.72 -7.99 6.87
C GLY A 136 2.09 -9.03 5.95
N PHE A 137 2.52 -9.02 4.68
CA PHE A 137 2.24 -10.12 3.77
C PHE A 137 3.21 -11.28 4.02
N THR A 138 2.77 -12.51 3.72
CA THR A 138 3.69 -13.66 3.69
C THR A 138 4.54 -13.63 2.42
N GLN A 139 5.22 -14.73 2.10
CA GLN A 139 5.89 -14.90 0.80
C GLN A 139 4.89 -14.96 -0.38
N ARG A 140 3.59 -15.07 -0.11
CA ARG A 140 2.53 -15.05 -1.11
C ARG A 140 1.85 -13.68 -1.13
N GLU A 141 1.60 -13.16 -2.33
CA GLU A 141 1.01 -11.84 -2.53
C GLU A 141 -0.37 -11.67 -1.89
N ASP A 142 -1.15 -12.76 -1.83
CA ASP A 142 -2.53 -12.75 -1.38
C ASP A 142 -2.70 -13.22 0.07
N GLU A 143 -1.61 -13.39 0.82
CA GLU A 143 -1.69 -13.83 2.22
C GLU A 143 -1.26 -12.71 3.16
N LEU A 144 -2.17 -12.28 4.02
CA LEU A 144 -1.96 -11.18 4.94
C LEU A 144 -2.00 -11.66 6.39
N LEU A 145 -1.05 -11.20 7.20
CA LEU A 145 -0.97 -11.47 8.63
C LEU A 145 -1.03 -10.15 9.41
N ALA A 146 -1.79 -10.17 10.51
CA ALA A 146 -1.78 -9.12 11.50
C ALA A 146 -1.51 -9.70 12.90
N ILE A 147 -0.63 -9.05 13.65
CA ILE A 147 -0.44 -9.32 15.08
C ILE A 147 -1.28 -8.29 15.84
N THR A 148 -2.24 -8.77 16.61
CA THR A 148 -3.19 -7.94 17.35
C THR A 148 -3.17 -8.24 18.85
N ASP A 149 -3.84 -7.40 19.64
CA ASP A 149 -4.13 -7.65 21.06
C ASP A 149 -5.04 -8.87 21.29
N ARG A 150 -5.69 -9.37 20.23
CA ARG A 150 -6.53 -10.57 20.25
C ARG A 150 -5.81 -11.81 19.70
N GLY A 151 -4.53 -11.70 19.38
CA GLY A 151 -3.71 -12.77 18.80
C GLY A 151 -3.35 -12.50 17.34
N VAL A 152 -2.85 -13.54 16.67
CA VAL A 152 -2.54 -13.48 15.25
C VAL A 152 -3.81 -13.65 14.44
N MET A 153 -3.95 -12.86 13.38
CA MET A 153 -5.01 -12.99 12.39
C MET A 153 -4.41 -13.17 11.00
N TYR A 154 -5.10 -13.95 10.18
CA TYR A 154 -4.67 -14.33 8.84
C TYR A 154 -5.81 -14.09 7.84
N TRP A 155 -5.47 -13.69 6.62
CA TRP A 155 -6.43 -13.60 5.50
C TRP A 155 -5.80 -14.16 4.23
N ASP A 156 -6.55 -15.01 3.53
CA ASP A 156 -6.33 -15.34 2.13
C ASP A 156 -7.20 -14.40 1.27
N LEU A 157 -6.54 -13.58 0.47
CA LEU A 157 -7.09 -12.54 -0.40
C LEU A 157 -7.19 -13.00 -1.86
N GLY A 158 -6.92 -14.28 -2.13
CA GLY A 158 -7.00 -14.84 -3.48
C GLY A 158 -8.45 -14.82 -4.02
N PRO A 159 -8.67 -15.15 -5.29
CA PRO A 159 -9.99 -15.14 -5.92
C PRO A 159 -11.01 -16.08 -5.26
N LEU A 160 -10.51 -17.13 -4.60
CA LEU A 160 -11.29 -18.10 -3.81
C LEU A 160 -11.04 -17.95 -2.31
N GLY A 161 -10.26 -16.93 -1.92
CA GLY A 161 -9.87 -16.66 -0.56
C GLY A 161 -11.09 -16.44 0.31
N ARG A 162 -11.14 -17.16 1.44
CA ARG A 162 -12.03 -16.84 2.53
C ARG A 162 -11.18 -16.09 3.55
N GLY A 163 -11.70 -14.99 4.09
CA GLY A 163 -11.14 -14.39 5.31
C GLY A 163 -11.26 -15.39 6.46
N SER A 164 -10.31 -16.32 6.56
CA SER A 164 -10.29 -17.33 7.62
C SER A 164 -9.63 -16.71 8.84
N ARG A 165 -10.46 -16.34 9.81
CA ARG A 165 -9.97 -15.87 11.10
C ARG A 165 -9.44 -17.06 11.92
N ASP A 166 -8.20 -17.45 11.67
CA ASP A 166 -7.48 -18.35 12.56
C ASP A 166 -6.87 -17.55 13.71
N ILE A 167 -7.60 -17.47 14.83
CA ILE A 167 -7.07 -16.92 16.07
C ILE A 167 -6.18 -17.99 16.71
N GLN A 168 -4.88 -17.94 16.45
CA GLN A 168 -3.93 -18.67 17.29
C GLN A 168 -3.56 -17.78 18.49
N GLN A 169 -3.95 -18.23 19.69
CA GLN A 169 -3.42 -17.68 20.93
C GLN A 169 -1.94 -18.05 21.01
N LEU A 170 -1.07 -17.04 20.88
CA LEU A 170 0.34 -17.19 21.21
C LEU A 170 0.44 -17.35 22.73
N VAL A 171 0.55 -18.59 23.20
CA VAL A 171 0.97 -18.87 24.57
C VAL A 171 2.48 -18.63 24.61
N LEU A 172 2.89 -17.51 25.21
CA LEU A 172 4.29 -17.20 25.51
C LEU A 172 4.75 -17.94 26.76
#